data_AF-A0A7G6YUX7-F1
#
_entry.id   AF-A0A7G6YUX7-F1
#
_cell.length_a   1.000
_cell.length_b   1.000
_cell.length_c   1.000
_cell.angle_alpha   90.00
_cell.angle_beta   90.00
_cell.angle_gamma   90.00
#
_symmetry.space_group_name_H-M   'P 1'
#
loop_
_entity.id
_entity.type
_entity.pdbx_description
1 polymer ?
#
loop_
_entity_poly.entity_id
_entity_poly.type
_entity_poly.pdbx_seq_one_letter_code
_entity_poly.pdbx_strand_id
1 'polypeptide(L)'
;MNQLPPFHSPATGFPAQEAYLAIELKPLDKAEKQRLEQLRRYVQAHVHQVDLRDLAPAVRELMGAGYQVGSGSSHVWIKRLTDDPEPAAPERLAIVADRLTTAFRDWYEPKLPSGPRLSIRPEEGLPIAGQHHMTGNTVTR
;
A
#
# COMPACT_ATOMS: atom_id res chain seq x y z
N MET A 1 -47.44 2.83 -24.08
CA MET A 1 -46.25 1.95 -24.07
C MET A 1 -45.04 2.81 -24.44
N ASN A 2 -44.34 3.37 -23.45
CA ASN A 2 -43.12 4.14 -23.68
C ASN A 2 -41.95 3.27 -23.21
N GLN A 3 -41.32 2.55 -24.13
CA GLN A 3 -40.08 1.86 -23.85
C GLN A 3 -38.98 2.92 -23.75
N LEU A 4 -38.48 3.13 -22.53
CA LEU A 4 -37.24 3.86 -22.28
C LEU A 4 -36.11 3.16 -23.04
N PRO A 5 -35.16 3.90 -23.64
CA PRO A 5 -34.02 3.28 -24.30
C PRO A 5 -33.25 2.42 -23.29
N PRO A 6 -32.64 1.30 -23.72
CA PRO A 6 -31.82 0.50 -22.84
C PRO A 6 -30.71 1.39 -22.28
N PHE A 7 -30.61 1.46 -20.96
CA PHE A 7 -29.44 2.02 -20.31
C PHE A 7 -28.23 1.24 -20.83
N HIS A 8 -27.46 1.86 -21.71
CA HIS A 8 -26.11 1.43 -21.96
C HIS A 8 -25.38 1.64 -20.63
N SER A 9 -25.21 0.57 -19.86
CA SER A 9 -24.20 0.55 -18.81
C SER A 9 -22.89 0.98 -19.48
N PRO A 10 -22.27 2.11 -19.09
CA PRO A 10 -20.88 2.27 -19.45
C PRO A 10 -20.19 1.07 -18.84
N ALA A 11 -19.52 0.25 -19.64
CA ALA A 11 -18.59 -0.73 -19.11
C ALA A 11 -17.68 0.08 -18.17
N THR A 12 -17.96 0.00 -16.88
CA THR A 12 -17.28 0.81 -15.86
C THR A 12 -15.99 0.05 -15.62
N GLY A 13 -15.14 0.05 -16.65
CA GLY A 13 -13.80 -0.48 -16.56
C GLY A 13 -13.12 0.31 -15.48
N PHE A 14 -12.52 -0.39 -14.52
CA PHE A 14 -11.64 0.25 -13.56
C PHE A 14 -10.64 1.12 -14.33
N PRO A 15 -10.30 2.32 -13.82
CA PRO A 15 -9.25 3.13 -14.44
C PRO A 15 -8.00 2.27 -14.58
N ALA A 16 -7.24 2.45 -15.67
CA ALA A 16 -6.06 1.63 -15.97
C ALA A 16 -5.20 1.48 -14.70
N GLN A 17 -5.09 0.25 -14.19
CA GLN A 17 -4.33 -0.06 -12.99
C GLN A 17 -2.90 -0.37 -13.40
N GLU A 18 -1.93 0.17 -12.65
CA GLU A 18 -0.51 -0.12 -12.83
C GLU A 18 -0.09 -1.18 -11.81
N ALA A 19 -0.04 -2.44 -12.21
CA ALA A 19 0.38 -3.53 -11.35
C ALA A 19 1.79 -3.28 -10.80
N TYR A 20 1.90 -3.27 -9.47
CA TYR A 20 3.14 -3.07 -8.74
C TYR A 20 3.25 -4.08 -7.61
N LEU A 21 4.43 -4.69 -7.47
CA LEU A 21 4.75 -5.62 -6.39
C LEU A 21 5.54 -4.90 -5.29
N ALA A 22 4.93 -4.79 -4.10
CA ALA A 22 5.62 -4.38 -2.88
C ALA A 22 5.95 -5.61 -2.03
N ILE A 23 7.22 -5.77 -1.66
CA ILE A 23 7.70 -6.85 -0.79
C ILE A 23 7.82 -6.29 0.63
N GLU A 24 6.87 -6.61 1.50
CA GLU A 24 6.78 -6.02 2.84
C GLU A 24 7.66 -6.71 3.88
N LEU A 25 7.97 -8.00 3.68
CA LEU A 25 8.88 -8.76 4.54
C LEU A 25 10.16 -9.13 3.83
N LYS A 26 11.27 -9.12 4.58
CA LYS A 26 12.56 -9.59 4.10
C LYS A 26 12.45 -11.07 3.68
N PRO A 27 13.01 -11.45 2.52
CA PRO A 27 13.06 -12.85 2.10
C PRO A 27 13.77 -13.73 3.14
N LEU A 28 13.20 -14.90 3.42
CA LEU A 28 13.73 -15.88 4.39
C LEU A 28 15.06 -16.49 3.88
N ASP A 29 15.11 -16.81 2.59
CA ASP A 29 16.22 -17.50 1.97
C ASP A 29 16.45 -17.04 0.51
N LYS A 30 17.49 -17.60 -0.14
CA LYS A 30 17.83 -17.29 -1.54
C LYS A 30 16.76 -17.75 -2.53
N ALA A 31 16.08 -18.87 -2.28
CA ALA A 31 15.05 -19.39 -3.17
C ALA A 31 13.79 -18.53 -3.12
N GLU A 32 13.38 -18.08 -1.94
CA GLU A 32 12.30 -17.11 -1.77
C GLU A 32 12.64 -15.79 -2.46
N LYS A 33 13.88 -15.30 -2.31
CA LYS A 33 14.34 -14.11 -3.02
C LYS A 33 14.21 -14.28 -4.54
N GLN A 34 14.64 -15.42 -5.10
CA GLN A 34 14.53 -15.69 -6.54
C GLN A 34 13.08 -15.75 -7.02
N ARG A 35 12.18 -16.39 -6.25
CA ARG A 35 10.74 -16.41 -6.55
C ARG A 35 10.14 -15.01 -6.56
N LEU A 36 10.47 -14.17 -5.58
CA LEU A 36 10.02 -12.79 -5.50
C LEU A 36 10.58 -11.92 -6.65
N GLU A 37 11.83 -12.14 -7.06
CA GLU A 37 12.40 -11.48 -8.24
C GLU A 37 11.69 -11.90 -9.53
N GLN A 38 11.37 -13.19 -9.68
CA GLN A 38 10.63 -13.69 -10.84
C GLN A 38 9.20 -13.15 -10.86
N LEU A 39 8.54 -13.10 -9.70
CA LEU A 39 7.24 -12.47 -9.55
C LEU A 39 7.29 -10.98 -9.92
N ARG A 40 8.33 -10.25 -9.50
CA ARG A 40 8.51 -8.83 -9.87
C ARG A 40 8.58 -8.67 -11.38
N ARG A 41 9.36 -9.51 -12.08
CA ARG A 41 9.45 -9.49 -13.54
C ARG A 41 8.11 -9.81 -14.19
N TYR A 42 7.37 -10.77 -13.65
CA TYR A 42 6.05 -11.14 -14.13
C TYR A 42 5.06 -9.96 -14.02
N VAL A 43 4.99 -9.31 -12.85
CA VAL A 43 4.16 -8.13 -12.62
C VAL A 43 4.56 -6.97 -13.54
N GLN A 44 5.86 -6.76 -13.76
CA GLN A 44 6.37 -5.75 -14.71
C GLN A 44 5.99 -6.03 -16.17
N ALA A 45 5.89 -7.29 -16.57
CA ALA A 45 5.38 -7.66 -17.89
C ALA A 45 3.86 -7.48 -18.01
N HIS A 46 3.16 -7.43 -16.89
CA HIS A 46 1.71 -7.36 -16.77
C HIS A 46 1.28 -6.06 -16.07
N VAL A 47 2.00 -4.96 -16.29
CA VAL A 47 1.74 -3.67 -15.62
C VAL A 47 0.33 -3.18 -15.86
N HIS A 48 -0.18 -3.31 -17.09
CA HIS A 48 -1.52 -2.82 -17.41
C HIS A 48 -2.52 -3.97 -17.23
N GLN A 49 -3.30 -3.91 -16.15
CA GLN A 49 -4.41 -4.84 -15.91
C GLN A 49 -5.72 -4.11 -15.77
N VAL A 50 -6.78 -4.75 -16.26
CA VAL A 50 -8.17 -4.32 -16.02
C VAL A 50 -8.56 -4.66 -14.58
N ASP A 51 -8.12 -5.81 -14.09
CA ASP A 51 -8.31 -6.26 -12.72
C ASP A 51 -7.06 -6.98 -12.20
N LEU A 52 -6.41 -6.42 -11.17
CA LEU A 52 -5.23 -7.02 -10.56
C LEU A 52 -5.47 -8.41 -9.97
N ARG A 53 -6.73 -8.76 -9.65
CA ARG A 53 -7.08 -10.08 -9.11
C ARG A 53 -6.85 -11.19 -10.14
N ASP A 54 -6.87 -10.86 -11.43
CA ASP A 54 -6.60 -11.81 -12.51
C ASP A 54 -5.14 -12.31 -12.48
N LEU A 55 -4.24 -11.62 -11.78
CA LEU A 55 -2.86 -12.08 -11.58
C LEU A 55 -2.76 -13.18 -10.51
N ALA A 56 -3.77 -13.36 -9.65
CA ALA A 56 -3.69 -14.28 -8.50
C ALA A 56 -3.37 -15.75 -8.86
N PRO A 57 -3.95 -16.35 -9.92
CA PRO A 57 -3.60 -17.71 -10.33
C PRO A 57 -2.12 -17.85 -10.72
N ALA A 58 -1.59 -16.92 -11.52
CA ALA A 58 -0.19 -16.93 -11.95
C ALA A 58 0.77 -16.65 -10.77
N VAL A 59 0.39 -15.73 -9.88
CA VAL A 59 1.15 -15.46 -8.64
C VAL A 59 1.25 -16.73 -7.78
N ARG A 60 0.16 -17.49 -7.65
CA ARG A 60 0.13 -18.75 -6.91
C ARG A 60 1.05 -19.80 -7.54
N GLU A 61 1.07 -19.91 -8.87
CA GLU A 61 1.94 -20.83 -9.59
C GLU A 61 3.43 -20.48 -9.38
N LEU A 62 3.79 -19.20 -9.50
CA LEU A 62 5.17 -18.72 -9.33
C LEU A 62 5.70 -18.89 -7.90
N MET A 63 4.84 -18.68 -6.89
CA MET A 63 5.24 -18.83 -5.50
C MET A 63 5.29 -20.29 -5.04
N GLY A 64 4.37 -21.12 -5.52
CA GLY A 64 4.28 -22.54 -5.18
C GLY A 64 3.59 -22.82 -3.84
N ALA A 65 3.59 -24.10 -3.44
CA ALA A 65 2.75 -24.62 -2.36
C ALA A 65 3.11 -24.15 -0.93
N GLY A 66 4.29 -23.54 -0.73
CA GLY A 66 4.72 -22.98 0.57
C GLY A 66 4.11 -21.61 0.89
N TYR A 67 3.24 -21.09 0.02
CA TYR A 67 2.66 -19.77 0.14
C TYR A 67 1.15 -19.80 -0.01
N GLN A 68 0.49 -18.99 0.80
CA GLN A 68 -0.92 -18.67 0.63
C GLN A 68 -1.02 -17.40 -0.21
N VAL A 69 -1.72 -17.52 -1.33
CA VAL A 69 -2.02 -16.39 -2.22
C VAL A 69 -3.53 -16.18 -2.21
N GLY A 70 -3.96 -14.95 -1.99
CA GLY A 70 -5.37 -14.59 -2.05
C GLY A 70 -5.60 -13.22 -2.66
N SER A 71 -6.82 -12.99 -3.12
CA SER A 71 -7.27 -11.71 -3.67
C SER A 71 -8.12 -10.97 -2.64
N GLY A 72 -7.74 -9.73 -2.32
CA GLY A 72 -8.61 -8.77 -1.67
C GLY A 72 -9.57 -8.11 -2.66
N SER A 73 -10.16 -6.97 -2.29
CA SER A 73 -11.09 -6.25 -3.15
C SER A 73 -10.44 -5.70 -4.43
N SER A 74 -9.16 -5.32 -4.38
CA SER A 74 -8.43 -4.68 -5.50
C SER A 74 -6.92 -4.95 -5.48
N HIS A 75 -6.50 -6.02 -4.81
CA HIS A 75 -5.09 -6.38 -4.69
C HIS A 75 -4.94 -7.89 -4.48
N VAL A 76 -3.75 -8.41 -4.73
CA VAL A 76 -3.37 -9.80 -4.42
C VAL A 76 -2.35 -9.78 -3.30
N TRP A 77 -2.61 -10.50 -2.22
CA TRP A 77 -1.68 -10.65 -1.09
C TRP A 77 -1.03 -12.02 -1.11
N ILE A 78 0.19 -12.08 -0.59
CA ILE A 78 1.00 -13.29 -0.48
C ILE A 78 1.46 -13.42 0.97
N LYS A 79 1.24 -14.59 1.56
CA LYS A 79 1.66 -14.95 2.92
C LYS A 79 2.45 -16.24 2.88
N ARG A 80 3.38 -16.39 3.81
CA ARG A 80 4.03 -17.70 4.05
C ARG A 80 3.01 -18.62 4.72
N LEU A 81 2.92 -19.85 4.25
CA LEU A 81 2.24 -20.89 5.03
C LEU A 81 3.20 -21.29 6.15
N THR A 82 2.81 -21.04 7.39
CA THR A 82 3.47 -21.61 8.56
C THR A 82 2.63 -22.78 9.06
N ASP A 83 3.29 -23.83 9.51
CA ASP A 83 2.66 -24.95 10.21
C ASP A 83 2.35 -24.60 11.69
N ASP A 84 2.71 -23.39 12.13
CA ASP A 84 2.43 -22.92 13.49
C ASP A 84 0.92 -22.68 13.72
N PRO A 85 0.30 -23.35 14.71
CA PRO A 85 -1.13 -23.21 15.03
C PRO A 85 -1.46 -21.95 15.85
N GLU A 86 -0.49 -21.08 16.12
CA GLU A 86 -0.71 -19.86 16.90
C GLU A 86 -1.47 -18.79 16.07
N PRO A 87 -2.44 -18.07 16.67
CA PRO A 87 -3.29 -17.10 15.97
C PRO A 87 -2.58 -15.78 15.64
N ALA A 88 -1.25 -15.78 15.53
CA ALA A 88 -0.51 -14.68 14.93
C ALA A 88 -0.84 -14.69 13.43
N ALA A 89 -1.79 -13.85 13.02
CA ALA A 89 -2.22 -13.75 11.64
C ALA A 89 -1.01 -13.78 10.70
N PRO A 90 -0.90 -14.78 9.80
CA PRO A 90 0.33 -14.99 9.03
C PRO A 90 0.72 -13.69 8.34
N GLU A 91 1.95 -13.25 8.59
CA GLU A 91 2.42 -11.94 8.15
C GLU A 91 2.49 -11.89 6.62
N ARG A 92 2.04 -10.76 6.07
CA ARG A 92 2.00 -10.56 4.61
C ARG A 92 3.41 -10.36 4.09
N LEU A 93 3.86 -11.30 3.26
CA LEU A 93 5.19 -11.27 2.64
C LEU A 93 5.25 -10.19 1.55
N ALA A 94 4.25 -10.15 0.68
CA ALA A 94 4.20 -9.25 -0.44
C ALA A 94 2.76 -8.98 -0.90
N ILE A 95 2.60 -7.91 -1.66
CA ILE A 95 1.31 -7.48 -2.20
C ILE A 95 1.50 -6.98 -3.63
N VAL A 96 0.63 -7.44 -4.53
CA VAL A 96 0.44 -6.88 -5.86
C VAL A 96 -0.75 -5.94 -5.79
N ALA A 97 -0.50 -4.65 -5.98
CA ALA A 97 -1.50 -3.59 -5.90
C ALA A 97 -1.26 -2.56 -7.01
N ASP A 98 -2.24 -1.68 -7.20
CA ASP A 98 -2.11 -0.58 -8.14
C ASP A 98 -1.11 0.46 -7.64
N ARG A 99 -0.11 0.78 -8.46
CA ARG A 99 0.98 1.70 -8.13
C ARG A 99 0.48 3.09 -7.77
N LEU A 100 -0.60 3.54 -8.42
CA LEU A 100 -1.11 4.90 -8.29
C LEU A 100 -1.90 5.12 -6.99
N THR A 101 -2.47 4.04 -6.44
CA THR A 101 -3.29 4.09 -5.21
C THR A 101 -2.67 3.37 -4.02
N THR A 102 -1.62 2.58 -4.22
CA THR A 102 -0.98 1.81 -3.16
C THR A 102 -0.13 2.66 -2.23
N ALA A 103 -0.33 2.48 -0.92
CA ALA A 103 0.58 2.98 0.11
C ALA A 103 1.69 1.96 0.47
N PHE A 104 1.68 0.77 -0.14
CA PHE A 104 2.60 -0.31 0.19
C PHE A 104 3.99 -0.06 -0.40
N ARG A 105 5.02 -0.39 0.39
CA ARG A 105 6.43 -0.13 0.09
C ARG A 105 7.26 -1.38 0.30
N ASP A 106 8.39 -1.44 -0.40
CA ASP A 106 9.35 -2.52 -0.20
C ASP A 106 9.99 -2.39 1.19
N TRP A 107 10.30 -3.52 1.83
CA TRP A 107 10.85 -3.61 3.19
C TRP A 107 12.18 -2.86 3.35
N TYR A 108 12.92 -2.69 2.26
CA TYR A 108 14.20 -2.00 2.21
C TYR A 108 14.06 -0.49 1.95
N GLU A 109 12.87 0.01 1.61
CA GLU A 109 12.67 1.44 1.45
C GLU A 109 12.66 2.13 2.82
N PRO A 110 13.33 3.28 2.96
CA PRO A 110 13.23 4.06 4.17
C PRO A 110 11.76 4.43 4.40
N LYS A 111 11.23 4.04 5.56
CA LYS A 111 9.90 4.49 6.00
C LYS A 111 9.95 6.01 6.03
N LEU A 112 9.28 6.68 5.09
CA LEU A 112 9.06 8.12 5.20
C LEU A 112 8.46 8.36 6.57
N PRO A 113 8.97 9.36 7.34
CA PRO A 113 8.43 9.63 8.65
C PRO A 113 6.93 9.84 8.47
N SER A 114 6.15 8.92 9.05
CA SER A 114 4.70 9.02 9.12
C SER A 114 4.38 10.08 10.18
N GLY A 115 4.86 11.30 9.95
CA GLY A 115 4.50 12.45 10.74
C GLY A 115 3.04 12.80 10.44
N PRO A 116 2.31 13.38 11.41
CA PRO A 116 0.99 13.93 11.14
C PRO A 116 1.12 14.89 9.96
N ARG A 117 0.27 14.70 8.95
CA ARG A 117 0.11 15.62 7.84
C ARG A 117 -0.10 17.00 8.44
N LEU A 118 0.91 17.87 8.41
CA LEU A 118 0.75 19.25 8.87
C LEU A 118 -0.32 19.86 7.98
N SER A 119 -1.52 20.00 8.53
CA SER A 119 -2.59 20.78 7.94
C SER A 119 -2.04 22.18 7.80
N ILE A 120 -1.65 22.53 6.58
CA ILE A 120 -1.37 23.92 6.22
C ILE A 120 -2.73 24.61 6.31
N ARG A 121 -3.01 25.24 7.45
CA ARG A 121 -4.05 26.28 7.54
C ARG A 121 -3.37 27.60 7.19
N PRO A 122 -3.66 28.20 6.03
CA PRO A 122 -3.22 29.55 5.70
C PRO A 122 -4.26 30.53 6.25
N GLU A 123 -4.30 30.73 7.56
CA GLU A 123 -5.09 31.82 8.14
C GLU A 123 -4.47 32.29 9.46
N GLU A 124 -3.71 33.37 9.32
CA GLU A 124 -3.77 34.55 10.18
C GLU A 124 -3.44 34.34 11.66
N GLY A 125 -2.16 34.51 11.97
CA GLY A 125 -1.73 34.96 13.29
C GLY A 125 -2.33 36.34 13.58
N LEU A 126 -3.43 36.36 14.33
CA LEU A 126 -3.92 37.55 15.00
C LEU A 126 -3.13 37.78 16.30
N PRO A 127 -2.64 39.00 16.58
CA PRO A 127 -1.88 39.29 17.80
C PRO A 127 -2.80 39.19 19.02
N ILE A 128 -2.43 38.32 19.98
CA ILE A 128 -3.10 38.26 21.28
C ILE A 128 -2.73 39.52 22.06
N ALA A 129 -3.68 40.43 22.20
CA ALA A 129 -3.59 41.56 23.12
C ALA A 129 -3.66 41.06 24.57
N GLY A 130 -2.71 41.52 25.39
CA GLY A 130 -2.81 41.48 26.84
C GLY A 130 -2.09 40.32 27.52
N GLN A 131 -0.77 40.41 27.64
CA GLN A 131 -0.09 39.90 28.83
C GLN A 131 0.91 40.94 29.34
N HIS A 132 0.49 41.61 30.41
CA HIS A 132 1.34 42.34 31.33
C HIS A 132 2.49 41.45 31.77
N HIS A 133 3.73 41.92 31.72
CA HIS A 133 4.75 41.50 32.67
C HIS A 133 5.36 42.74 33.33
N MET A 134 5.16 42.76 34.63
CA MET A 134 5.58 43.77 35.57
C MET A 134 7.11 43.75 35.73
N THR A 135 7.62 44.94 35.99
CA THR A 135 8.96 45.34 36.41
C THR A 135 9.55 44.56 37.60
N GLY A 136 10.87 44.36 37.58
CA GLY A 136 11.72 44.02 38.73
C GLY A 136 13.05 43.38 38.29
N ASN A 137 14.11 44.18 38.12
CA ASN A 137 15.29 44.32 39.01
C ASN A 137 16.10 43.01 39.19
N THR A 138 17.44 42.94 39.10
CA THR A 138 18.51 43.94 39.24
C THR A 138 19.83 43.35 38.71
N VAL A 139 20.71 44.24 38.23
CA VAL A 139 22.15 44.02 37.95
C VAL A 139 22.92 43.88 39.26
N THR A 140 23.89 42.95 39.32
CA THR A 140 25.10 43.13 40.14
C THR A 140 26.32 42.50 39.45
N ARG A 141 27.39 43.29 39.42
CA ARG A 141 28.78 42.96 39.08
C ARG A 141 29.56 42.75 40.37
#